data_AF-A0A2U8WDZ3-F1
#
_entry.id   AF-A0A2U8WDZ3-F1
#
_cell.length_a   1.000
_cell.length_b   1.000
_cell.length_c   1.000
_cell.angle_alpha   90.00
_cell.angle_beta   90.00
_cell.angle_gamma   90.00
#
_symmetry.space_group_name_H-M   'P 1'
#
loop_
_entity.id
_entity.type
_entity.pdbx_description
1 polymer ?
#
loop_
_entity_poly.entity_id
_entity_poly.type
_entity_poly.pdbx_seq_one_letter_code
_entity_poly.pdbx_strand_id
1 'polypeptide(L)'
;MVRFALPILLTLGAASPGSIQSAAAQSGPAGRGPAVLQGNSGRGPALLLHGNYCGPGNNGPLAPIDALDAACARHDACTPDTGMASRACNARLQREAETISRDPRQPDDLRALAGLVAVGAEMLPSDTRLAEAPVVAAPRTALRAAPAGPTLRVAPASPALPDVADEPLDPDASDASDDE
;
A
#
# COMPACT_ATOMS: atom_id res chain seq x y z
N MET A 1 62.46 -22.95 -15.14
CA MET A 1 62.40 -21.61 -15.76
C MET A 1 61.68 -20.68 -14.80
N VAL A 2 62.34 -19.58 -14.41
CA VAL A 2 61.94 -18.63 -13.36
C VAL A 2 61.42 -17.34 -14.00
N ARG A 3 60.35 -16.76 -13.44
CA ARG A 3 59.93 -15.32 -13.40
C ARG A 3 58.47 -15.30 -12.89
N PHE A 4 58.08 -14.90 -11.67
CA PHE A 4 58.30 -13.69 -10.84
C PHE A 4 57.82 -12.35 -11.44
N ALA A 5 56.78 -11.80 -10.78
CA ALA A 5 56.36 -10.40 -10.62
C ALA A 5 55.80 -9.67 -11.86
N LEU A 6 54.76 -8.83 -11.80
CA LEU A 6 54.38 -7.81 -10.80
C LEU A 6 52.85 -7.49 -10.94
N PRO A 7 52.17 -6.98 -9.90
CA PRO A 7 50.81 -6.44 -9.98
C PRO A 7 50.82 -4.96 -10.42
N ILE A 8 49.87 -4.55 -11.26
CA ILE A 8 49.65 -3.14 -11.61
C ILE A 8 48.63 -2.54 -10.64
N LEU A 9 49.14 -1.62 -9.83
CA LEU A 9 48.42 -0.74 -8.92
C LEU A 9 47.98 0.54 -9.64
N LEU A 10 46.74 0.96 -9.32
CA LEU A 10 46.33 2.34 -9.00
C LEU A 10 46.17 3.40 -10.12
N THR A 11 44.93 3.84 -10.33
CA THR A 11 44.51 5.26 -10.44
C THR A 11 43.08 5.37 -9.89
N LEU A 12 42.84 5.97 -8.71
CA LEU A 12 42.60 7.40 -8.43
C LEU A 12 41.59 8.07 -9.38
N GLY A 13 40.37 8.34 -8.89
CA GLY A 13 39.32 9.04 -9.64
C GLY A 13 38.25 9.69 -8.76
N ALA A 14 38.53 10.92 -8.36
CA ALA A 14 37.65 12.06 -8.05
C ALA A 14 36.43 11.89 -7.09
N ALA A 15 36.58 12.48 -5.91
CA ALA A 15 35.48 13.00 -5.10
C ALA A 15 34.73 14.12 -5.85
N SER A 16 33.40 14.09 -5.81
CA SER A 16 32.55 15.24 -6.13
C SER A 16 31.86 15.74 -4.85
N PRO A 17 31.81 17.06 -4.60
CA PRO A 17 31.24 17.64 -3.40
C PRO A 17 29.71 17.54 -3.38
N GLY A 18 29.17 17.32 -2.17
CA GLY A 18 27.74 17.27 -1.90
C GLY A 18 27.06 18.59 -2.21
N SER A 19 25.98 18.52 -3.00
CA SER A 19 24.99 19.58 -3.08
C SER A 19 24.02 19.41 -1.91
N ILE A 20 24.24 20.17 -0.84
CA ILE A 20 23.28 20.31 0.25
C ILE A 20 22.20 21.26 -0.27
N GLN A 21 21.13 20.71 -0.84
CA GLN A 21 19.94 21.48 -1.17
C GLN A 21 19.20 21.74 0.14
N SER A 22 19.29 22.99 0.62
CA SER A 22 18.43 23.51 1.67
C SER A 22 16.97 23.35 1.26
N ALA A 23 16.25 22.45 1.94
CA ALA A 23 14.81 22.42 1.89
C ALA A 23 14.28 23.72 2.52
N ALA A 24 13.83 24.65 1.69
CA ALA A 24 12.98 25.73 2.15
C ALA A 24 11.65 25.11 2.60
N ALA A 25 11.50 24.91 3.92
CA ALA A 25 10.23 24.64 4.54
C ALA A 25 9.36 25.90 4.40
N GLN A 26 8.57 25.96 3.32
CA GLN A 26 7.53 26.96 3.17
C GLN A 26 6.31 26.45 3.94
N SER A 27 6.21 26.87 5.21
CA SER A 27 5.01 26.75 6.02
C SER A 27 3.94 27.70 5.47
N GLY A 28 3.16 27.21 4.50
CA GLY A 28 1.90 27.81 4.07
C GLY A 28 0.70 27.12 4.73
N PRO A 29 -0.46 27.80 4.87
CA PRO A 29 -1.65 27.20 5.46
C PRO A 29 -2.17 26.07 4.57
N ALA A 30 -2.52 24.95 5.22
CA ALA A 30 -3.06 23.76 4.58
C ALA A 30 -4.45 24.03 3.97
N GLY A 31 -4.48 24.50 2.73
CA GLY A 31 -5.63 24.31 1.85
C GLY A 31 -5.55 22.89 1.29
N ARG A 32 -6.40 21.98 1.78
CA ARG A 32 -6.47 20.58 1.33
C ARG A 32 -7.21 20.51 -0.01
N GLY A 33 -6.55 20.99 -1.06
CA GLY A 33 -6.93 20.74 -2.44
C GLY A 33 -6.32 19.42 -2.94
N PRO A 34 -6.80 18.85 -4.06
CA PRO A 34 -6.20 17.66 -4.65
C PRO A 34 -4.73 17.93 -4.98
N ALA A 35 -3.83 17.10 -4.44
CA ALA A 35 -2.41 17.17 -4.77
C ALA A 35 -2.22 16.63 -6.19
N VAL A 36 -1.92 17.52 -7.14
CA VAL A 36 -1.50 17.14 -8.48
C VAL A 36 -0.05 16.67 -8.39
N LEU A 37 0.18 15.35 -8.44
CA LEU A 37 1.52 14.84 -8.71
C LEU A 37 1.77 14.95 -10.23
N GLN A 38 2.69 15.84 -10.61
CA GLN A 38 3.20 15.88 -11.99
C GLN A 38 4.04 14.61 -12.25
N GLY A 39 3.41 13.57 -12.80
CA GLY A 39 4.10 12.39 -13.32
C GLY A 39 4.74 12.70 -14.68
N ASN A 40 6.03 12.41 -14.84
CA ASN A 40 6.78 12.67 -16.08
C ASN A 40 6.56 11.58 -17.15
N SER A 41 5.30 11.19 -17.39
CA SER A 41 4.98 10.03 -18.22
C SER A 41 3.83 10.27 -19.19
N GLY A 42 3.84 11.37 -19.95
CA GLY A 42 2.99 11.57 -21.17
C GLY A 42 1.48 11.35 -21.01
N ARG A 43 1.01 11.20 -19.78
CA ARG A 43 -0.34 10.88 -19.33
C ARG A 43 -0.63 12.03 -18.37
N GLY A 44 -1.74 12.74 -18.61
CA GLY A 44 -2.05 14.00 -17.93
C GLY A 44 -2.01 13.90 -16.40
N PRO A 45 -2.21 15.03 -15.68
CA PRO A 45 -2.13 15.04 -14.22
C PRO A 45 -3.00 13.92 -13.64
N ALA A 46 -2.39 13.07 -12.81
CA ALA A 46 -3.13 12.00 -12.16
C ALA A 46 -4.18 12.63 -11.25
N LEU A 47 -5.45 12.30 -11.48
CA LEU A 47 -6.54 12.73 -10.62
C LEU A 47 -6.53 11.83 -9.38
N LEU A 48 -5.79 12.25 -8.37
CA LEU A 48 -5.70 11.58 -7.08
C LEU A 48 -6.92 11.95 -6.23
N LEU A 49 -7.64 10.92 -5.79
CA LEU A 49 -8.64 11.03 -4.73
C LEU A 49 -7.96 11.15 -3.37
N HIS A 50 -6.90 10.38 -3.16
CA HIS A 50 -6.20 10.30 -1.89
C HIS A 50 -4.78 9.75 -2.06
N GLY A 51 -3.85 10.21 -1.22
CA GLY A 51 -2.49 9.66 -1.15
C GLY A 51 -1.72 9.71 -2.47
N ASN A 52 -0.88 8.70 -2.69
CA ASN A 52 -0.04 8.55 -3.87
C ASN A 52 -0.63 7.62 -4.92
N TYR A 53 -1.62 6.79 -4.56
CA TYR A 53 -2.10 5.67 -5.38
C TYR A 53 -3.62 5.66 -5.60
N CYS A 54 -4.43 6.26 -4.73
CA CYS A 54 -5.88 6.20 -4.93
C CYS A 54 -6.33 7.16 -6.05
N GLY A 55 -6.37 6.65 -7.29
CA GLY A 55 -6.84 7.35 -8.49
C GLY A 55 -6.32 6.71 -9.78
N PRO A 56 -6.83 7.08 -10.97
CA PRO A 56 -6.39 6.49 -12.23
C PRO A 56 -4.92 6.79 -12.55
N GLY A 57 -4.14 5.75 -12.83
CA GLY A 57 -2.82 5.88 -13.46
C GLY A 57 -1.67 6.20 -12.51
N ASN A 58 -1.81 5.88 -11.22
CA ASN A 58 -0.77 6.16 -10.23
C ASN A 58 0.17 4.96 -10.05
N ASN A 59 1.32 5.00 -10.72
CA ASN A 59 2.41 4.04 -10.51
C ASN A 59 3.67 4.77 -9.99
N GLY A 60 3.48 5.73 -9.09
CA GLY A 60 4.59 6.53 -8.55
C GLY A 60 5.53 5.69 -7.68
N PRO A 61 6.84 6.01 -7.59
CA PRO A 61 7.80 5.26 -6.77
C PRO A 61 7.70 5.54 -5.26
N LEU A 62 6.69 6.28 -4.83
CA LEU A 62 6.57 6.75 -3.44
C LEU A 62 5.98 5.66 -2.55
N ALA A 63 6.40 5.60 -1.29
CA ALA A 63 5.76 4.71 -0.33
C ALA A 63 4.29 5.14 -0.12
N PRO A 64 3.35 4.20 0.08
CA PRO A 64 2.00 4.55 0.50
C PRO A 64 2.01 5.31 1.82
N ILE A 65 1.16 6.33 1.95
CA ILE A 65 1.17 7.20 3.13
C ILE A 65 0.29 6.69 4.28
N ASP A 66 -0.65 5.79 4.00
CA ASP A 66 -1.51 5.14 4.99
C ASP A 66 -2.06 3.79 4.50
N ALA A 67 -2.96 3.19 5.27
CA ALA A 67 -3.55 1.89 4.97
C ALA A 67 -4.40 1.88 3.70
N LEU A 68 -5.13 2.96 3.41
CA LEU A 68 -5.98 3.06 2.23
C LEU A 68 -5.13 3.24 0.98
N ASP A 69 -4.14 4.13 1.06
CA ASP A 69 -3.16 4.33 -0.01
C ASP A 69 -2.39 3.04 -0.32
N ALA A 70 -2.07 2.24 0.72
CA ALA A 70 -1.42 0.94 0.54
C ALA A 70 -2.33 -0.10 -0.14
N ALA A 71 -3.65 -0.05 0.07
CA ALA A 71 -4.60 -0.89 -0.65
C ALA A 71 -4.68 -0.49 -2.13
N CYS A 72 -4.74 0.81 -2.42
CA CYS A 72 -4.70 1.36 -3.78
C CYS A 72 -3.40 0.96 -4.50
N ALA A 73 -2.23 1.10 -3.86
CA ALA A 73 -0.95 0.70 -4.44
C ALA A 73 -0.90 -0.78 -4.87
N ARG A 74 -1.49 -1.68 -4.05
CA ARG A 74 -1.56 -3.10 -4.39
C ARG A 74 -2.61 -3.42 -5.46
N HIS A 75 -3.58 -2.54 -5.69
CA HIS A 75 -4.52 -2.62 -6.80
C HIS A 75 -3.88 -2.17 -8.11
N ASP A 76 -3.13 -1.06 -8.09
CA ASP A 76 -2.37 -0.58 -9.24
C ASP A 76 -1.35 -1.62 -9.69
N ALA A 77 -0.59 -2.21 -8.76
CA ALA A 77 0.36 -3.29 -9.05
C ALA A 77 -0.29 -4.59 -9.55
N CYS A 78 -1.61 -4.75 -9.40
CA CYS A 78 -2.37 -5.88 -9.92
C CYS A 78 -2.79 -5.68 -11.39
N THR A 79 -2.62 -4.46 -11.92
CA THR A 79 -3.01 -4.08 -13.28
C THR A 79 -1.85 -4.32 -14.25
N PRO A 80 -2.06 -5.02 -15.37
CA PRO A 80 -1.01 -5.19 -16.38
C PRO A 80 -0.65 -3.85 -17.04
N ASP A 81 0.61 -3.67 -17.44
CA ASP A 81 1.20 -2.41 -17.95
C ASP A 81 0.40 -1.69 -19.06
N THR A 82 -0.46 -2.42 -19.78
CA THR A 82 -1.22 -1.93 -20.95
C THR A 82 -2.73 -2.08 -20.83
N GLY A 83 -3.26 -2.52 -19.69
CA GLY A 83 -4.67 -2.95 -19.57
C GLY A 83 -5.43 -2.37 -18.37
N MET A 84 -6.68 -2.81 -18.25
CA MET A 84 -7.51 -2.52 -17.08
C MET A 84 -7.28 -3.57 -16.00
N ALA A 85 -7.52 -3.20 -14.74
CA ALA A 85 -7.51 -4.15 -13.64
C ALA A 85 -8.50 -5.30 -13.91
N SER A 86 -8.13 -6.53 -13.53
CA SER A 86 -9.08 -7.65 -13.61
C SER A 86 -10.19 -7.51 -12.56
N ARG A 87 -11.30 -8.22 -12.74
CA ARG A 87 -12.37 -8.27 -11.73
C ARG A 87 -11.85 -8.75 -10.37
N ALA A 88 -10.89 -9.67 -10.36
CA ALA A 88 -10.27 -10.16 -9.14
C ALA A 88 -9.47 -9.07 -8.41
N CYS A 89 -8.75 -8.21 -9.16
CA CYS A 89 -8.06 -7.06 -8.60
C CYS A 89 -9.06 -6.06 -8.00
N ASN A 90 -10.14 -5.74 -8.71
CA ASN A 90 -11.19 -4.83 -8.23
C ASN A 90 -11.86 -5.36 -6.95
N ALA A 91 -12.24 -6.64 -6.93
CA ALA A 91 -12.84 -7.28 -5.75
C ALA A 91 -11.87 -7.33 -4.56
N ARG A 92 -10.55 -7.41 -4.80
CA ARG A 92 -9.55 -7.35 -3.74
C ARG A 92 -9.46 -5.94 -3.14
N LEU A 93 -9.44 -4.90 -3.98
CA LEU A 93 -9.45 -3.51 -3.53
C LEU A 93 -10.68 -3.24 -2.65
N GLN A 94 -11.87 -3.66 -3.11
CA GLN A 94 -13.11 -3.54 -2.36
C GLN A 94 -12.98 -4.10 -0.93
N ARG A 95 -12.56 -5.37 -0.79
CA ARG A 95 -12.47 -6.02 0.53
C ARG A 95 -11.47 -5.34 1.46
N GLU A 96 -10.33 -4.89 0.93
CA GLU A 96 -9.32 -4.19 1.71
C GLU A 96 -9.85 -2.83 2.19
N ALA A 97 -10.48 -2.05 1.29
CA ALA A 97 -11.07 -0.76 1.62
C ALA A 97 -12.25 -0.88 2.60
N GLU A 98 -13.09 -1.92 2.47
CA GLU A 98 -14.14 -2.24 3.44
C GLU A 98 -13.62 -2.59 4.84
N THR A 99 -12.45 -3.25 4.91
CA THR A 99 -11.83 -3.55 6.20
C THR A 99 -11.36 -2.26 6.87
N ILE A 100 -10.78 -1.35 6.09
CA ILE A 100 -10.30 -0.05 6.57
C ILE A 100 -11.46 0.85 7.01
N SER A 101 -12.58 0.88 6.27
CA SER A 101 -13.73 1.71 6.61
C SER A 101 -14.39 1.32 7.94
N ARG A 102 -14.31 0.04 8.30
CA ARG A 102 -14.85 -0.52 9.55
C ARG A 102 -13.86 -0.51 10.71
N ASP A 103 -12.58 -0.18 10.50
CA ASP A 103 -11.56 -0.17 11.55
C ASP A 103 -11.67 1.11 12.40
N PRO A 104 -12.07 1.02 13.69
CA PRO A 104 -12.24 2.19 14.55
C PRO A 104 -10.93 2.89 14.93
N ARG A 105 -9.78 2.28 14.65
CA ARG A 105 -8.47 2.89 14.89
C ARG A 105 -8.03 3.85 13.78
N GLN A 106 -8.78 3.90 12.67
CA GLN A 106 -8.50 4.78 11.56
C GLN A 106 -9.22 6.14 11.73
N PRO A 107 -8.64 7.25 11.25
CA PRO A 107 -9.31 8.56 11.24
C PRO A 107 -10.66 8.51 10.50
N ASP A 108 -11.67 9.23 10.99
CA ASP A 108 -13.04 9.17 10.44
C ASP A 108 -13.12 9.58 8.96
N ASP A 109 -12.34 10.58 8.57
CA ASP A 109 -12.19 11.02 7.18
C ASP A 109 -11.55 9.92 6.31
N LEU A 110 -10.54 9.20 6.83
CA LEU A 110 -9.94 8.05 6.13
C LEU A 110 -10.94 6.89 6.00
N ARG A 111 -11.73 6.62 7.05
CA ARG A 111 -12.78 5.59 7.04
C ARG A 111 -13.86 5.90 6.01
N ALA A 112 -14.29 7.16 5.93
CA ALA A 112 -15.27 7.62 4.94
C ALA A 112 -14.74 7.49 3.50
N LEU A 113 -13.50 7.93 3.25
CA LEU A 113 -12.83 7.76 1.96
C LEU A 113 -12.69 6.28 1.58
N ALA A 114 -12.32 5.42 2.53
CA ALA A 114 -12.23 3.98 2.30
C ALA A 114 -13.60 3.38 1.93
N GLY A 115 -14.69 3.85 2.54
CA GLY A 115 -16.05 3.49 2.16
C GLY A 115 -16.39 3.87 0.72
N LEU A 116 -16.02 5.08 0.29
CA LEU A 116 -16.20 5.53 -1.10
C LEU A 116 -15.38 4.67 -2.09
N VAL A 117 -14.11 4.39 -1.76
CA VAL A 117 -13.23 3.54 -2.57
C VAL A 117 -13.79 2.13 -2.69
N ALA A 118 -14.33 1.56 -1.61
CA ALA A 118 -14.95 0.24 -1.63
C ALA A 118 -16.12 0.15 -2.62
N VAL A 119 -17.06 1.09 -2.56
CA VAL A 119 -18.20 1.15 -3.49
C VAL A 119 -17.73 1.40 -4.93
N GLY A 120 -16.77 2.31 -5.11
CA GLY A 120 -16.21 2.60 -6.43
C GLY A 120 -15.54 1.38 -7.07
N ALA A 121 -14.82 0.57 -6.27
CA ALA A 121 -14.10 -0.60 -6.75
C ALA A 121 -15.03 -1.66 -7.38
N GLU A 122 -16.25 -1.81 -6.88
CA GLU A 122 -17.27 -2.70 -7.48
C GLU A 122 -17.73 -2.23 -8.87
N MET A 123 -17.71 -0.92 -9.10
CA MET A 123 -18.20 -0.29 -10.33
C MET A 123 -17.11 -0.12 -11.39
N LEU A 124 -15.84 -0.38 -11.04
CA LEU A 124 -14.73 -0.23 -11.98
C LEU A 124 -14.87 -1.21 -13.15
N PRO A 125 -14.69 -0.74 -14.40
CA PRO A 125 -14.61 -1.65 -15.54
C PRO A 125 -13.42 -2.60 -15.34
N SER A 126 -13.56 -3.82 -15.84
CA SER A 126 -12.51 -4.83 -15.75
C SER A 126 -12.20 -5.42 -17.11
N ASP A 127 -10.94 -5.79 -17.34
CA ASP A 127 -10.59 -6.54 -18.52
C ASP A 127 -11.15 -7.97 -18.41
N THR A 128 -12.12 -8.31 -19.24
CA THR A 128 -12.71 -9.65 -19.29
C THR A 128 -11.79 -10.66 -19.96
N ARG A 129 -10.82 -10.21 -20.77
CA ARG A 129 -9.91 -11.08 -21.53
C ARG A 129 -8.88 -11.80 -20.66
N LEU A 130 -8.60 -11.30 -19.45
CA LEU A 130 -7.70 -11.96 -18.49
C LEU A 130 -8.38 -13.08 -17.69
N ALA A 131 -9.72 -13.16 -17.70
CA ALA A 131 -10.47 -14.23 -17.07
C ALA A 131 -10.52 -15.51 -17.92
N GLU A 132 -10.20 -15.41 -19.21
CA GLU A 132 -10.25 -16.50 -20.21
C GLU A 132 -8.85 -17.02 -20.60
N ALA A 133 -7.83 -16.86 -19.75
CA ALA A 133 -6.61 -17.64 -19.95
C ALA A 133 -6.99 -19.14 -19.89
N PRO A 134 -6.75 -19.93 -20.95
CA PRO A 134 -7.11 -21.34 -20.93
C PRO A 134 -6.36 -21.97 -19.78
N VAL A 135 -7.11 -22.56 -18.84
CA VAL A 135 -6.54 -23.38 -17.79
C VAL A 135 -5.98 -24.60 -18.51
N VAL A 136 -4.73 -24.51 -18.97
CA VAL A 136 -4.00 -25.66 -19.47
C VAL A 136 -3.86 -26.55 -18.25
N ALA A 137 -4.70 -27.57 -18.17
CA ALA A 137 -4.67 -28.56 -17.12
C ALA A 137 -3.26 -29.14 -17.09
N ALA A 138 -2.47 -28.73 -16.10
CA ALA A 138 -1.18 -29.35 -15.86
C ALA A 138 -1.41 -30.86 -15.69
N PRO A 139 -0.61 -31.73 -16.32
CA PRO A 139 -0.73 -33.15 -16.09
C PRO A 139 -0.53 -33.41 -14.60
N ARG A 140 -1.51 -34.07 -13.98
CA ARG A 140 -1.40 -34.59 -12.62
C ARG A 140 -0.40 -35.74 -12.62
N THR A 141 0.88 -35.44 -12.62
CA THR A 141 1.88 -36.42 -12.24
C THR A 141 1.63 -36.74 -10.78
N ALA A 142 1.17 -37.96 -10.51
CA ALA A 142 0.90 -38.45 -9.17
C ALA A 142 2.13 -38.22 -8.29
N LEU A 143 2.00 -37.33 -7.31
CA LEU A 143 3.01 -37.13 -6.28
C LEU A 143 3.09 -38.43 -5.48
N ARG A 144 4.17 -39.18 -5.70
CA ARG A 144 4.52 -40.34 -4.87
C ARG A 144 4.66 -39.84 -3.43
N ALA A 145 3.95 -40.50 -2.51
CA ALA A 145 3.99 -40.20 -1.09
C ALA A 145 5.44 -40.26 -0.57
N ALA A 146 5.93 -39.13 -0.03
CA ALA A 146 7.14 -39.10 0.77
C ALA A 146 6.82 -39.68 2.16
N PRO A 147 7.75 -40.43 2.80
CA PRO A 147 7.54 -40.93 4.15
C PRO A 147 7.54 -39.76 5.15
N ALA A 148 6.66 -39.87 6.15
CA ALA A 148 6.50 -38.91 7.23
C ALA A 148 7.81 -38.75 8.02
N GLY A 149 8.44 -37.58 7.91
CA GLY A 149 9.46 -37.14 8.87
C GLY A 149 8.82 -36.74 10.20
N PRO A 150 9.58 -36.74 11.31
CA PRO A 150 9.06 -36.44 12.63
C PRO A 150 8.55 -34.99 12.70
N THR A 151 7.27 -34.85 13.06
CA THR A 151 6.63 -33.56 13.32
C THR A 151 7.26 -32.93 14.56
N LEU A 152 8.09 -31.91 14.38
CA LEU A 152 8.47 -31.01 15.46
C LEU A 152 7.24 -30.18 15.82
N ARG A 153 6.62 -30.47 16.98
CA ARG A 153 5.59 -29.63 17.57
C ARG A 153 6.23 -28.31 18.00
N VAL A 154 5.98 -27.24 17.25
CA VAL A 154 6.13 -25.88 17.75
C VAL A 154 4.85 -25.55 18.52
N ALA A 155 4.97 -25.36 19.83
CA ALA A 155 3.89 -24.85 20.66
C ALA A 155 3.60 -23.38 20.28
N PRO A 156 2.34 -22.96 20.17
CA PRO A 156 2.03 -21.55 20.00
C PRO A 156 2.40 -20.79 21.28
N ALA A 157 3.29 -19.81 21.16
CA ALA A 157 3.46 -18.80 22.20
C ALA A 157 2.16 -18.01 22.28
N SER A 158 1.46 -18.14 23.41
CA SER A 158 0.31 -17.29 23.72
C SER A 158 0.81 -15.87 23.98
N PRO A 159 0.35 -14.84 23.25
CA PRO A 159 0.52 -13.48 23.72
C PRO A 159 -0.47 -13.25 24.87
N ALA A 160 0.07 -13.12 26.08
CA ALA A 160 -0.68 -12.55 27.19
C ALA A 160 -1.06 -11.11 26.80
N LEU A 161 -2.35 -10.84 26.67
CA LEU A 161 -2.88 -9.48 26.59
C LEU A 161 -2.69 -8.81 27.96
N PRO A 162 -2.22 -7.56 28.04
CA PRO A 162 -2.32 -6.80 29.27
C PRO A 162 -3.79 -6.47 29.56
N ASP A 163 -4.15 -6.69 30.82
CA ASP A 163 -5.39 -6.28 31.48
C ASP A 163 -5.52 -4.75 31.36
N VAL A 164 -6.41 -4.28 30.48
CA VAL A 164 -6.81 -2.87 30.45
C VAL A 164 -7.99 -2.74 31.39
N ALA A 165 -7.72 -2.12 32.53
CA ALA A 165 -8.71 -1.77 33.53
C ALA A 165 -9.82 -0.91 32.89
N ASP A 166 -11.04 -1.31 33.21
CA ASP A 166 -12.29 -0.58 33.02
C ASP A 166 -12.16 0.79 33.72
N GLU A 167 -11.96 1.86 32.97
CA GLU A 167 -12.09 3.23 33.49
C GLU A 167 -13.58 3.61 33.38
N PRO A 168 -14.26 3.89 34.50
CA PRO A 168 -15.68 4.19 34.49
C PRO A 168 -15.93 5.53 33.79
N LEU A 169 -16.92 5.54 32.91
CA LEU A 169 -17.54 6.77 32.39
C LEU A 169 -17.89 7.70 33.56
N ASP A 170 -17.49 8.97 33.46
CA ASP A 170 -18.06 10.10 34.20
C ASP A 170 -19.20 10.73 33.36
N PRO A 171 -20.48 10.36 33.57
CA PRO A 171 -21.62 11.05 32.98
C PRO A 171 -22.13 12.14 33.93
N ASP A 172 -21.33 13.17 34.20
CA ASP A 172 -21.83 14.36 34.90
C ASP A 172 -21.03 15.62 34.52
N ALA A 173 -21.35 16.16 33.35
CA ALA A 173 -21.20 17.58 33.06
C ALA A 173 -22.53 18.09 32.49
N SER A 174 -23.52 18.09 33.37
CA SER A 174 -24.77 18.82 33.21
C SER A 174 -24.57 20.28 33.59
N ASP A 175 -25.19 21.16 32.79
CA ASP A 175 -25.79 22.44 33.18
C ASP A 175 -24.98 23.74 33.32
N ALA A 176 -25.72 24.80 32.93
CA ALA A 176 -25.52 26.25 33.05
C ALA A 176 -24.57 26.86 31.99
N SER A 177 -24.97 27.85 31.19
CA SER A 177 -25.74 29.07 31.50
C SER A 177 -26.01 29.77 30.15
N ASP A 178 -27.26 30.09 29.81
CA ASP A 178 -27.95 31.39 30.00
C ASP A 178 -27.94 32.26 28.73
N ASP A 179 -29.07 32.95 28.57
CA ASP A 179 -29.55 33.89 27.55
C ASP A 179 -28.54 34.94 27.01
N GLU A 180 -28.63 35.23 25.70
CA GLU A 180 -29.06 36.54 25.14
C GLU A 180 -29.13 36.53 23.59
#